data_AF-A0A2K9NR45-F1
#
_entry.id   AF-A0A2K9NR45-F1
#
_cell.length_a   1.000
_cell.length_b   1.000
_cell.length_c   1.000
_cell.angle_alpha   90.00
_cell.angle_beta   90.00
_cell.angle_gamma   90.00
#
_symmetry.space_group_name_H-M   'P 1'
#
loop_
_entity.id
_entity.type
_entity.pdbx_description
1 polymer ?
#
loop_
_entity_poly.entity_id
_entity_poly.type
_entity_poly.pdbx_seq_one_letter_code
_entity_poly.pdbx_strand_id
1 'polypeptide(L)'
;MEANEVMSRYNDEEVRKFLQKHHDPQSQLEKLKTYTNAATTPLFETDYHETYKVNIIPDKAVAPAMFIPDKLDPKKFRAHPTTIRAMRKDLFMGGEDFVDLECLITCASCKTEVDLQFWHFCPYCEASFPSGIK
;
A
#
# COMPACT_ATOMS: atom_id res chain seq x y z
N MET A 1 -20.16 -18.77 -33.73
CA MET A 1 -20.48 -18.42 -32.33
C MET A 1 -19.78 -19.43 -31.42
N GLU A 2 -18.44 -19.53 -31.53
CA GLU A 2 -17.63 -20.60 -30.92
C GLU A 2 -16.21 -20.09 -30.62
N ALA A 3 -16.07 -18.94 -29.96
CA ALA A 3 -14.76 -18.41 -29.58
C ALA A 3 -14.65 -18.02 -28.10
N ASN A 4 -15.72 -18.16 -27.31
CA ASN A 4 -15.80 -17.60 -25.96
C ASN A 4 -15.87 -18.66 -24.83
N GLU A 5 -15.40 -19.88 -25.06
CA GLU A 5 -15.58 -20.98 -24.10
C GLU A 5 -14.30 -21.72 -23.69
N VAL A 6 -13.12 -21.09 -23.81
CA VAL A 6 -11.83 -21.76 -23.50
C VAL A 6 -11.07 -21.15 -22.29
N MET A 7 -11.53 -20.04 -21.69
CA MET A 7 -10.83 -19.41 -20.54
C MET A 7 -11.60 -19.44 -19.20
N SER A 8 -12.40 -20.48 -18.92
CA SER A 8 -13.24 -20.52 -17.70
C SER A 8 -13.08 -21.80 -16.86
N ARG A 9 -11.97 -22.53 -16.96
CA ARG A 9 -11.85 -23.86 -16.31
C ARG A 9 -10.65 -24.06 -15.40
N TYR A 10 -10.02 -23.00 -14.94
CA TYR A 10 -9.05 -23.13 -13.86
C TYR A 10 -9.72 -22.66 -12.57
N ASN A 11 -9.99 -23.61 -11.67
CA ASN A 11 -10.37 -23.30 -10.31
C ASN A 11 -9.20 -22.49 -9.72
N ASP A 12 -9.45 -21.27 -9.24
CA ASP A 12 -8.42 -20.37 -8.69
C ASP A 12 -7.55 -21.08 -7.64
N GLU A 13 -8.12 -22.04 -6.92
CA GLU A 13 -7.40 -22.86 -5.94
C GLU A 13 -6.36 -23.82 -6.57
N GLU A 14 -6.64 -24.38 -7.73
CA GLU A 14 -5.71 -25.25 -8.47
C GLU A 14 -4.58 -24.44 -9.10
N VAL A 15 -4.89 -23.25 -9.64
CA VAL A 15 -3.89 -22.29 -10.14
C VAL A 15 -3.00 -21.85 -8.99
N ARG A 16 -3.58 -21.50 -7.84
CA ARG A 16 -2.83 -21.06 -6.65
C ARG A 16 -1.93 -22.18 -6.11
N LYS A 17 -2.40 -23.43 -6.08
CA LYS A 17 -1.57 -24.60 -5.70
C LYS A 17 -0.46 -24.87 -6.72
N PHE A 18 -0.74 -24.75 -8.02
CA PHE A 18 0.26 -24.90 -9.07
C PHE A 18 1.35 -23.82 -8.97
N LEU A 19 0.94 -22.55 -8.83
CA LEU A 19 1.84 -21.42 -8.65
C LEU A 19 2.62 -21.52 -7.34
N GLN A 20 2.02 -21.92 -6.23
CA GLN A 20 2.76 -22.17 -4.98
C GLN A 20 3.80 -23.28 -5.13
N LYS A 21 3.49 -24.33 -5.88
CA LYS A 21 4.41 -25.47 -6.08
C LYS A 21 5.59 -25.13 -7.00
N HIS A 22 5.38 -24.29 -8.01
CA HIS A 22 6.38 -23.99 -9.05
C HIS A 22 7.03 -22.60 -8.92
N HIS A 23 6.37 -21.68 -8.23
CA HIS A 23 6.74 -20.28 -8.05
C HIS A 23 6.58 -19.87 -6.58
N ASP A 24 7.07 -20.71 -5.66
CA ASP A 24 7.18 -20.31 -4.26
C ASP A 24 8.09 -19.06 -4.14
N PRO A 25 7.58 -17.89 -3.71
CA PRO A 25 8.34 -16.65 -3.70
C PRO A 25 9.61 -16.73 -2.86
N GLN A 26 9.58 -17.49 -1.77
CA GLN A 26 10.74 -17.66 -0.91
C GLN A 26 11.84 -18.44 -1.65
N SER A 27 11.50 -19.55 -2.30
CA SER A 27 12.46 -20.33 -3.10
C SER A 27 13.06 -19.50 -4.24
N GLN A 28 12.27 -18.64 -4.89
CA GLN A 28 12.75 -17.76 -5.97
C GLN A 28 13.67 -16.66 -5.41
N LEU A 29 13.33 -16.07 -4.27
CA LEU A 29 14.18 -15.11 -3.58
C LEU A 29 15.52 -15.73 -3.17
N GLU A 30 15.50 -16.92 -2.55
CA GLU A 30 16.73 -17.64 -2.19
C GLU A 30 17.57 -17.95 -3.43
N LYS A 31 16.94 -18.29 -4.56
CA LYS A 31 17.65 -18.45 -5.83
C LYS A 31 18.28 -17.15 -6.31
N LEU A 32 17.56 -16.02 -6.25
CA LEU A 32 18.06 -14.70 -6.64
C LEU A 32 19.31 -14.30 -5.83
N LYS A 33 19.31 -14.57 -4.51
CA LYS A 33 20.47 -14.32 -3.63
C LYS A 33 21.75 -15.06 -4.05
N THR A 34 21.64 -16.14 -4.82
CA THR A 34 22.82 -16.92 -5.28
C THR A 34 23.50 -16.35 -6.52
N TYR A 35 22.85 -15.46 -7.28
CA TYR A 35 23.46 -14.91 -8.50
C TYR A 35 24.53 -13.87 -8.15
N THR A 36 25.69 -14.02 -8.76
CA THR A 36 26.81 -13.07 -8.65
C THR A 36 27.27 -12.61 -10.02
N ASN A 37 27.81 -11.39 -10.09
CA ASN A 37 28.39 -10.83 -11.31
C ASN A 37 29.83 -11.35 -11.53
N ALA A 38 30.48 -10.92 -12.62
CA ALA A 38 31.86 -11.32 -12.95
C ALA A 38 32.91 -10.89 -11.91
N ALA A 39 32.58 -9.96 -11.01
CA ALA A 39 33.40 -9.52 -9.88
C ALA A 39 32.96 -10.19 -8.56
N THR A 40 32.22 -11.30 -8.61
CA THR A 40 31.75 -12.08 -7.45
C THR A 40 30.91 -11.28 -6.44
N THR A 41 30.32 -10.16 -6.86
CA THR A 41 29.39 -9.37 -6.04
C THR A 41 27.95 -9.82 -6.31
N PRO A 42 27.04 -9.74 -5.33
CA PRO A 42 25.63 -10.07 -5.54
C PRO A 42 25.05 -9.34 -6.75
N LEU A 43 24.33 -10.06 -7.61
CA LEU A 43 23.73 -9.49 -8.82
C LEU A 43 22.45 -8.69 -8.53
N PHE A 44 21.73 -9.05 -7.48
CA PHE A 44 20.47 -8.44 -7.08
C PHE A 44 20.57 -7.89 -5.66
N GLU A 45 20.05 -6.68 -5.45
CA GLU A 45 19.90 -6.09 -4.11
C GLU A 45 18.58 -6.58 -3.50
N THR A 46 18.64 -7.65 -2.72
CA THR A 46 17.45 -8.25 -2.09
C THR A 46 17.04 -7.58 -0.79
N ASP A 47 17.92 -6.74 -0.24
CA ASP A 47 17.73 -6.07 1.05
C ASP A 47 17.53 -4.55 0.88
N TYR A 48 17.36 -4.08 -0.36
CA TYR A 48 17.11 -2.67 -0.64
C TYR A 48 15.77 -2.26 -0.04
N HIS A 49 15.82 -1.34 0.90
CA HIS A 49 14.67 -0.69 1.49
C HIS A 49 14.94 0.81 1.48
N GLU A 50 14.00 1.56 0.93
CA GLU A 50 14.11 3.02 0.93
C GLU A 50 13.12 3.61 1.91
N THR A 51 13.62 4.50 2.77
CA THR A 51 12.78 5.23 3.72
C THR A 51 12.66 6.68 3.27
N TYR A 52 11.45 7.07 2.89
CA TYR A 52 11.12 8.44 2.54
C TYR A 52 10.60 9.19 3.78
N LYS A 53 11.37 10.19 4.23
CA LYS A 53 10.93 11.10 5.30
C LYS A 53 10.30 12.35 4.68
N VAL A 54 9.03 12.57 5.01
CA VAL A 54 8.28 13.77 4.62
C VAL A 54 8.03 14.66 5.83
N ASN A 55 7.94 15.97 5.60
CA ASN A 55 7.64 16.97 6.61
C ASN A 55 6.22 17.51 6.38
N ILE A 56 5.32 17.28 7.34
CA ILE A 56 3.92 17.70 7.24
C ILE A 56 3.66 18.83 8.24
N ILE A 57 3.32 20.00 7.72
CA ILE A 57 3.06 21.21 8.50
C ILE A 57 1.55 21.34 8.74
N PRO A 58 1.12 21.60 9.99
CA PRO A 58 -0.29 21.81 10.30
C PRO A 58 -0.80 23.13 9.68
N ASP A 59 -1.90 23.03 8.93
CA ASP A 59 -2.57 24.17 8.30
C ASP A 59 -4.10 23.97 8.36
N LYS A 60 -4.79 24.81 9.14
CA LYS A 60 -6.26 24.73 9.31
C LYS A 60 -7.04 25.16 8.07
N ALA A 61 -6.40 25.82 7.10
CA ALA A 61 -7.04 26.18 5.84
C ALA A 61 -7.12 24.99 4.87
N VAL A 62 -6.33 23.94 5.09
CA VAL A 62 -6.39 22.70 4.30
C VAL A 62 -7.60 21.88 4.76
N ALA A 63 -8.34 21.34 3.79
CA ALA A 63 -9.47 20.47 4.08
C ALA A 63 -9.01 19.17 4.79
N PRO A 64 -9.85 18.57 5.65
CA PRO A 64 -9.53 17.27 6.22
C PRO A 64 -9.31 16.19 5.14
N ALA A 65 -8.44 15.23 5.45
CA ALA A 65 -7.99 14.13 4.59
C ALA A 65 -7.22 14.55 3.32
N MET A 66 -6.72 15.78 3.27
CA MET A 66 -5.95 16.30 2.14
C MET A 66 -4.52 16.64 2.54
N PHE A 67 -3.60 16.44 1.60
CA PHE A 67 -2.21 16.87 1.67
C PHE A 67 -1.90 17.77 0.47
N ILE A 68 -1.40 18.97 0.74
CA ILE A 68 -1.01 19.92 -0.30
C ILE A 68 0.52 19.95 -0.37
N PRO A 69 1.16 19.53 -1.47
CA PRO A 69 2.61 19.60 -1.61
C PRO A 69 3.09 21.05 -1.64
N ASP A 70 4.26 21.29 -1.07
CA ASP A 70 4.98 22.54 -1.27
C ASP A 70 5.48 22.61 -2.73
N LYS A 71 5.42 23.81 -3.33
CA LYS A 71 5.81 24.00 -4.73
C LYS A 71 7.33 23.96 -4.94
N LEU A 72 8.10 24.21 -3.89
CA LEU A 72 9.56 24.33 -3.95
C LEU A 72 10.26 23.14 -3.29
N ASP A 73 9.65 22.58 -2.24
CA ASP A 73 10.21 21.43 -1.51
C ASP A 73 9.33 20.18 -1.66
N PRO A 74 9.71 19.20 -2.49
CA PRO A 74 8.91 18.01 -2.73
C PRO A 74 8.76 17.11 -1.49
N LYS A 75 9.53 17.34 -0.42
CA LYS A 75 9.41 16.60 0.84
C LYS A 75 8.50 17.28 1.85
N LYS A 76 7.96 18.45 1.53
CA LYS A 76 7.11 19.24 2.44
C LYS A 76 5.66 19.23 1.98
N PHE A 77 4.76 19.04 2.93
CA PHE A 77 3.32 19.07 2.72
C PHE A 77 2.64 19.93 3.78
N ARG A 78 1.48 20.49 3.43
CA ARG A 78 0.54 21.10 4.40
C ARG A 78 -0.70 20.21 4.51
N ALA A 79 -1.18 20.03 5.74
CA ALA A 79 -2.39 19.23 6.00
C ALA A 79 -3.14 19.75 7.22
N HIS A 80 -4.44 19.44 7.29
CA HIS A 80 -5.24 19.79 8.45
C HIS A 80 -4.70 19.09 9.72
N PRO A 81 -4.65 19.75 10.89
CA PRO A 81 -4.15 19.13 12.12
C PRO A 81 -4.83 17.80 12.47
N THR A 82 -6.13 17.68 12.20
CA THR A 82 -6.88 16.41 12.39
C THR A 82 -6.38 15.32 11.46
N THR A 83 -6.07 15.64 10.21
CA THR A 83 -5.50 14.69 9.22
C THR A 83 -4.15 14.16 9.68
N ILE A 84 -3.29 15.04 10.20
CA ILE A 84 -1.97 14.64 10.73
C ILE A 84 -2.12 13.66 11.90
N ARG A 85 -3.09 13.88 12.79
CA ARG A 85 -3.35 12.96 13.93
C ARG A 85 -4.00 11.65 13.49
N ALA A 86 -4.87 11.72 12.48
CA ALA A 86 -5.60 10.56 11.97
C ALA A 86 -4.69 9.61 11.18
N MET A 87 -3.66 10.14 10.51
CA MET A 87 -2.78 9.36 9.66
C MET A 87 -1.92 8.38 10.47
N ARG A 88 -1.70 7.18 9.93
CA ARG A 88 -0.69 6.26 10.45
C ARG A 88 0.70 6.85 10.21
N LYS A 89 1.58 6.73 11.20
CA LYS A 89 2.93 7.33 11.13
C LYS A 89 3.85 6.64 10.14
N ASP A 90 3.68 5.33 10.01
CA ASP A 90 4.44 4.49 9.11
C ASP A 90 3.46 3.94 8.05
N LEU A 91 3.65 4.39 6.81
CA LEU A 91 2.88 3.93 5.65
C LEU A 91 3.79 3.06 4.80
N PHE A 92 3.35 1.84 4.56
CA PHE A 92 4.00 0.97 3.58
C PHE A 92 3.52 1.41 2.20
N MET A 93 4.41 1.98 1.41
CA MET A 93 4.14 2.24 0.00
C MET A 93 4.69 1.08 -0.81
N GLY A 94 3.80 0.37 -1.50
CA GLY A 94 4.16 -0.56 -2.55
C GLY A 94 4.43 0.17 -3.88
N GLY A 95 5.06 -0.52 -4.83
CA GLY A 95 5.24 -0.03 -6.21
C GLY A 95 3.92 0.02 -7.01
N GLU A 96 4.00 0.18 -8.33
CA GLU A 96 2.82 0.43 -9.20
C GLU A 96 1.77 -0.70 -9.23
N ASP A 97 2.07 -1.91 -8.75
CA ASP A 97 1.22 -3.11 -8.91
C ASP A 97 0.30 -3.45 -7.71
N PHE A 98 0.07 -2.54 -6.76
CA PHE A 98 -0.69 -2.82 -5.52
C PHE A 98 -2.21 -2.56 -5.61
N VAL A 99 -2.80 -2.83 -6.77
CA VAL A 99 -4.19 -2.45 -7.10
C VAL A 99 -5.25 -3.15 -6.21
N ASP A 100 -4.92 -4.27 -5.57
CA ASP A 100 -5.87 -5.12 -4.82
C ASP A 100 -5.78 -4.99 -3.28
N LEU A 101 -5.10 -3.97 -2.76
CA LEU A 101 -4.93 -3.81 -1.30
C LEU A 101 -5.90 -2.84 -0.62
N GLU A 102 -6.74 -2.12 -1.37
CA GLU A 102 -7.63 -1.11 -0.77
C GLU A 102 -8.56 -1.70 0.31
N CYS A 103 -8.67 -1.01 1.45
CA CYS A 103 -9.54 -1.41 2.54
C CYS A 103 -10.58 -0.31 2.81
N LEU A 104 -11.47 -0.12 1.84
CA LEU A 104 -12.49 0.92 1.90
C LEU A 104 -13.58 0.58 2.92
N ILE A 105 -13.84 1.50 3.85
CA ILE A 105 -14.97 1.45 4.76
C ILE A 105 -15.76 2.75 4.71
N THR A 106 -17.06 2.67 4.98
CA THR A 106 -17.88 3.86 5.24
C THR A 106 -17.85 4.21 6.72
N CYS A 107 -17.43 5.43 7.06
CA CYS A 107 -17.44 5.90 8.45
C CYS A 107 -18.87 5.87 9.01
N ALA A 108 -19.08 5.23 10.16
CA ALA A 108 -20.39 5.13 10.78
C ALA A 108 -20.97 6.50 11.19
N SER A 109 -20.11 7.47 11.50
CA SER A 109 -20.49 8.82 11.96
C SER A 109 -20.77 9.78 10.80
N CYS A 110 -19.78 10.10 9.97
CA CYS A 110 -19.92 11.10 8.91
C CYS A 110 -20.28 10.53 7.54
N LYS A 111 -20.40 9.19 7.42
CA LYS A 111 -20.73 8.47 6.18
C LYS A 111 -19.74 8.65 5.03
N THR A 112 -18.58 9.25 5.29
CA THR A 112 -17.50 9.37 4.31
C THR A 112 -16.80 8.04 4.14
N GLU A 113 -16.49 7.68 2.90
CA GLU A 113 -15.66 6.53 2.56
C GLU A 113 -14.19 6.84 2.84
N VAL A 114 -13.51 5.91 3.49
CA VAL A 114 -12.11 6.05 3.89
C VAL A 114 -11.41 4.71 3.73
N ASP A 115 -10.17 4.76 3.25
CA ASP A 115 -9.32 3.59 3.19
C ASP A 115 -8.60 3.38 4.54
N LEU A 116 -8.96 2.31 5.24
CA LEU A 116 -8.43 1.97 6.56
C LEU A 116 -6.90 1.82 6.58
N GLN A 117 -6.27 1.55 5.45
CA GLN A 117 -4.83 1.34 5.38
C GLN A 117 -4.03 2.56 5.84
N PHE A 118 -4.57 3.76 5.65
CA PHE A 118 -3.84 5.01 5.90
C PHE A 118 -4.18 5.68 7.23
N TRP A 119 -5.27 5.25 7.90
CA TRP A 119 -5.85 6.01 9.02
C TRP A 119 -5.98 5.17 10.31
N HIS A 120 -5.85 5.83 11.46
CA HIS A 120 -6.15 5.31 12.79
C HIS A 120 -7.61 5.55 13.20
N PHE A 121 -8.19 6.64 12.72
CA PHE A 121 -9.58 7.05 12.93
C PHE A 121 -10.03 7.92 11.75
N CYS A 122 -11.33 8.23 11.67
CA CYS A 122 -11.85 9.00 10.54
C CYS A 122 -11.20 10.40 10.46
N PRO A 123 -10.48 10.73 9.36
CA PRO A 123 -9.81 12.03 9.22
C PRO A 123 -10.78 13.22 9.11
N TYR A 124 -12.07 12.97 8.85
CA TYR A 124 -13.09 13.99 8.67
C TYR A 124 -13.82 14.36 9.96
N CYS A 125 -14.15 13.38 10.81
CA CYS A 125 -14.97 13.62 12.01
C CYS A 125 -14.38 13.07 13.32
N GLU A 126 -13.16 12.51 13.28
CA GLU A 126 -12.43 11.99 14.45
C GLU A 126 -13.07 10.74 15.10
N ALA A 127 -14.14 10.20 14.52
CA ALA A 127 -14.76 8.96 14.98
C ALA A 127 -13.80 7.77 14.82
N SER A 128 -13.70 6.95 15.87
CA SER A 128 -12.94 5.70 15.84
C SER A 128 -13.58 4.70 14.89
N PHE A 129 -12.74 3.87 14.26
CA PHE A 129 -13.22 2.76 13.45
C PHE A 129 -13.65 1.57 14.31
N PRO A 130 -14.59 0.72 13.84
CA PRO A 130 -15.03 -0.46 14.58
C PRO A 130 -13.85 -1.39 14.91
N SER A 131 -13.75 -1.82 16.17
CA SER A 131 -12.76 -2.80 16.60
C SER A 131 -13.08 -4.17 16.00
N GLY A 132 -12.18 -4.73 15.18
CA GLY A 132 -12.34 -6.06 14.57
C GLY A 132 -12.10 -6.12 13.06
N ILE A 133 -11.94 -4.97 12.41
CA ILE A 133 -11.53 -4.89 11.00
C ILE A 133 -9.99 -4.90 10.99
N LYS A 134 -9.39 -6.05 10.65
CA LYS A 134 -7.95 -6.25 10.51
C LYS A 134 -7.61 -6.46 9.05
#